data_AF-A0A2U0TCP5-F1
#
_entry.id   AF-A0A2U0TCP5-F1
#
_cell.length_a   1.000
_cell.length_b   1.000
_cell.length_c   1.000
_cell.angle_alpha   90.00
_cell.angle_beta   90.00
_cell.angle_gamma   90.00
#
_symmetry.space_group_name_H-M   'P 1'
#
loop_
_entity.id
_entity.type
_entity.pdbx_description
1 polymer ?
#
loop_
_entity_poly.entity_id
_entity_poly.type
_entity_poly.pdbx_seq_one_letter_code
_entity_poly.pdbx_strand_id
1 'polypeptide(L)'
;MCDRNQFKDLNLDREQLESCLRQFCQSRQATPELVDNESSSKIIYKIIKAGIEPARIVFHLKTNGTTTIQVTEGKNKELNIEVAEYIRLHLCQNEISSLNMSISGINDSIIDLILDEIESIREKNDVIVESKQIDGGTLYQLKSLTFNDQLNISFYPSKNRLLIQGRPLSCYKIVAYALSTEIDTDTLAKILYKKDELDKVIVRTEISEDLLRIKLCKSYDKLPDLIRNLLVSSYCVKAASPHLLEYSMLTYCELKALEGVIKAKFLENGIVEIPNNIGELFNCTATPITLNTDILIKHAKLNGIRSSLEQAYTYYRQRRHSLFHMEGFTEATAKVNSLQEALNIGDKVYNKIEVILPLFLHSYSRGFNRHSERLKNLRFSVRLCNSTSFRSIIPFLYSSFNTRATANLCSIWGRG
;
A
#
# COMPACT_ATOMS: atom_id res chain seq x y z
N MET A 1 -20.74 27.32 28.19
CA MET A 1 -21.40 26.00 28.16
C MET A 1 -20.79 25.23 27.00
N CYS A 2 -20.00 24.21 27.30
CA CYS A 2 -19.37 23.34 26.29
C CYS A 2 -20.46 22.37 25.80
N ASP A 3 -20.77 22.41 24.50
CA ASP A 3 -21.83 21.61 23.91
C ASP A 3 -21.49 20.12 24.08
N ARG A 4 -22.30 19.36 24.84
CA ARG A 4 -21.98 17.97 25.23
C ARG A 4 -21.84 17.02 24.03
N ASN A 5 -22.22 17.46 22.84
CA ASN A 5 -22.14 16.67 21.62
C ASN A 5 -20.82 16.84 20.85
N GLN A 6 -20.00 17.86 21.12
CA GLN A 6 -18.82 18.15 20.28
C GLN A 6 -17.70 17.10 20.35
N PHE A 7 -17.73 16.23 21.36
CA PHE A 7 -16.72 15.19 21.59
C PHE A 7 -17.26 13.76 21.43
N LYS A 8 -18.46 13.60 20.85
CA LYS A 8 -19.06 12.28 20.61
C LYS A 8 -18.81 11.81 19.19
N ASP A 9 -18.68 10.49 19.04
CA ASP A 9 -18.66 9.79 17.75
C ASP A 9 -17.63 10.35 16.73
N LEU A 10 -16.48 10.81 17.23
CA LEU A 10 -15.43 11.41 16.43
C LEU A 10 -14.71 10.37 15.57
N ASN A 11 -14.40 10.70 14.33
CA ASN A 11 -13.58 9.87 13.44
C ASN A 11 -12.09 10.12 13.69
N LEU A 12 -11.61 9.75 14.89
CA LEU A 12 -10.22 9.94 15.28
C LEU A 12 -9.33 8.88 14.66
N ASP A 13 -8.18 9.30 14.13
CA ASP A 13 -7.08 8.37 13.84
C ASP A 13 -6.50 7.82 15.15
N ARG A 14 -7.04 6.69 15.61
CA ARG A 14 -6.69 6.06 16.90
C ARG A 14 -5.23 5.65 16.99
N GLU A 15 -4.62 5.36 15.85
CA GLU A 15 -3.20 5.01 15.71
C GLU A 15 -2.29 6.16 16.15
N GLN A 16 -2.76 7.40 16.00
CA GLN A 16 -2.02 8.62 16.35
C GLN A 16 -2.44 9.21 17.71
N LEU A 17 -3.32 8.53 18.46
CA LEU A 17 -3.88 9.07 19.68
C LEU A 17 -2.80 9.34 20.74
N GLU A 18 -1.94 8.36 20.98
CA GLU A 18 -0.89 8.47 21.99
C GLU A 18 0.16 9.53 21.60
N SER A 19 0.61 9.53 20.35
CA SER A 19 1.62 10.48 19.87
C SER A 19 1.12 11.92 19.94
N CYS A 20 -0.12 12.16 19.51
CA CYS A 20 -0.78 13.45 19.59
C CYS A 20 -0.92 13.92 21.04
N LEU A 21 -1.32 13.02 21.95
CA LEU A 21 -1.42 13.34 23.37
C LEU A 21 -0.05 13.69 23.98
N ARG A 22 1.00 12.95 23.63
CA ARG A 22 2.37 13.25 24.08
C ARG A 22 2.84 14.62 23.59
N GLN A 23 2.55 14.99 22.35
CA GLN A 23 2.88 16.31 21.80
C GLN A 23 2.16 17.43 22.56
N PHE A 24 0.86 17.26 22.83
CA PHE A 24 0.10 18.22 23.65
C PHE A 24 0.76 18.39 25.02
N CYS A 25 1.04 17.28 25.71
CA CYS A 25 1.64 17.29 27.03
C CYS A 25 3.02 17.97 27.04
N GLN A 26 3.88 17.68 26.07
CA GLN A 26 5.19 18.32 25.93
C GLN A 26 5.06 19.84 25.79
N SER A 27 4.15 20.31 24.94
CA SER A 27 3.91 21.76 24.76
C SER A 27 3.43 22.48 26.02
N ARG A 28 2.83 21.72 26.96
CA ARG A 28 2.28 22.23 28.22
C ARG A 28 3.17 21.95 29.44
N GLN A 29 4.34 21.35 29.25
CA GLN A 29 5.21 20.85 30.32
C GLN A 29 4.46 19.89 31.26
N ALA A 30 3.62 19.04 30.68
CA ALA A 30 2.87 18.00 31.34
C ALA A 30 3.34 16.61 30.87
N THR A 31 2.92 15.57 31.57
CA THR A 31 3.19 14.17 31.21
C THR A 31 1.88 13.39 31.12
N PRO A 32 1.67 12.59 30.06
CA PRO A 32 0.57 11.64 30.01
C PRO A 32 0.99 10.34 30.70
N GLU A 33 0.13 9.81 31.57
CA GLU A 33 0.24 8.51 32.20
C GLU A 33 -0.96 7.66 31.76
N LEU A 34 -0.70 6.48 31.18
CA LEU A 34 -1.76 5.54 30.83
C LEU A 34 -2.25 4.86 32.11
N VAL A 35 -3.54 5.01 32.43
CA VAL A 35 -4.11 4.49 33.68
C VAL A 35 -4.83 3.17 33.48
N ASP A 36 -5.49 3.02 32.33
CA ASP A 36 -6.24 1.81 32.00
C ASP A 36 -6.32 1.67 30.47
N ASN A 37 -5.96 0.47 30.00
CA ASN A 37 -6.10 0.00 28.62
C ASN A 37 -6.55 -1.47 28.60
N GLU A 38 -7.07 -2.01 29.71
CA GLU A 38 -7.38 -3.45 29.80
C GLU A 38 -8.65 -3.82 29.03
N SER A 39 -9.54 -2.84 28.80
CA SER A 39 -10.69 -3.04 27.92
C SER A 39 -10.40 -2.50 26.53
N SER A 40 -10.58 -3.33 25.49
CA SER A 40 -10.48 -2.89 24.09
C SER A 40 -11.40 -1.69 23.80
N SER A 41 -12.49 -1.52 24.53
CA SER A 41 -13.48 -0.46 24.33
C SER A 41 -13.14 0.89 24.98
N LYS A 42 -12.07 0.99 25.79
CA LYS A 42 -11.82 2.20 26.60
C LYS A 42 -10.35 2.40 26.89
N ILE A 43 -9.87 3.63 26.67
CA ILE A 43 -8.51 4.06 27.05
C ILE A 43 -8.63 5.23 28.01
N ILE A 44 -7.84 5.21 29.09
CA ILE A 44 -7.83 6.28 30.09
C ILE A 44 -6.42 6.83 30.25
N TYR A 45 -6.27 8.14 30.08
CA TYR A 45 -5.04 8.84 30.40
C TYR A 45 -5.23 9.80 31.56
N LYS A 46 -4.19 9.92 32.38
CA LYS A 46 -4.04 10.96 33.37
C LYS A 46 -2.97 11.93 32.90
N ILE A 47 -3.29 13.22 32.93
CA ILE A 47 -2.35 14.28 32.53
C ILE A 47 -1.85 14.97 33.79
N ILE A 48 -0.54 14.90 34.01
CA ILE A 48 0.11 15.35 35.23
C ILE A 48 0.99 16.55 34.92
N LYS A 49 0.85 17.60 35.72
CA LYS A 49 1.71 18.78 35.69
C LYS A 49 1.89 19.31 37.12
N ALA A 50 3.11 19.68 37.47
CA ALA A 50 3.40 20.23 38.78
C ALA A 50 2.57 21.50 39.05
N GLY A 51 1.97 21.58 40.23
CA GLY A 51 1.20 22.76 40.68
C GLY A 51 -0.27 22.80 40.27
N ILE A 52 -0.79 21.80 39.55
CA ILE A 52 -2.23 21.69 39.23
C ILE A 52 -2.77 20.29 39.53
N GLU A 53 -4.06 20.21 39.82
CA GLU A 53 -4.76 18.92 39.97
C GLU A 53 -4.71 18.14 38.63
N PRO A 54 -4.46 16.82 38.65
CA PRO A 54 -4.39 16.02 37.43
C PRO A 54 -5.71 16.02 36.64
N ALA A 55 -5.57 16.08 35.31
CA ALA A 55 -6.67 15.80 34.39
C ALA A 55 -6.83 14.29 34.20
N ARG A 56 -8.06 13.84 33.94
CA ARG A 56 -8.38 12.45 33.67
C ARG A 56 -9.30 12.39 32.46
N ILE A 57 -8.73 11.99 31.33
CA ILE A 57 -9.42 11.94 30.05
C ILE A 57 -9.69 10.50 29.66
N VAL A 58 -10.91 10.26 29.18
CA VAL A 58 -11.39 8.93 28.83
C VAL A 58 -11.79 8.91 27.36
N PHE A 59 -11.25 7.94 26.62
CA PHE A 59 -11.59 7.66 25.23
C PHE A 59 -12.40 6.39 25.17
N HIS A 60 -13.67 6.50 24.78
CA HIS A 60 -14.54 5.34 24.52
C HIS A 60 -14.40 4.95 23.04
N LEU A 61 -13.80 3.79 22.80
CA LEU A 61 -13.55 3.23 21.47
C LEU A 61 -14.75 2.38 21.04
N LYS A 62 -15.59 2.90 20.15
CA LYS A 62 -16.73 2.15 19.60
C LYS A 62 -16.26 1.18 18.51
N THR A 63 -16.99 0.07 18.36
CA THR A 63 -16.73 -0.98 17.36
C THR A 63 -16.90 -0.51 15.92
N ASN A 64 -17.62 0.60 15.69
CA ASN A 64 -17.81 1.20 14.38
C ASN A 64 -16.67 2.16 13.97
N GLY A 65 -15.52 2.12 14.64
CA GLY A 65 -14.37 3.00 14.41
C GLY A 65 -14.42 4.37 15.09
N THR A 66 -15.57 4.82 15.60
CA THR A 66 -15.69 6.17 16.20
C THR A 66 -15.26 6.24 17.66
N THR A 67 -14.73 7.38 18.09
CA THR A 67 -14.26 7.59 19.46
C THR A 67 -15.05 8.71 20.14
N THR A 68 -15.50 8.47 21.37
CA THR A 68 -16.09 9.52 22.21
C THR A 68 -15.11 9.93 23.30
N ILE A 69 -14.79 11.22 23.38
CA ILE A 69 -13.90 11.77 24.41
C ILE A 69 -14.76 12.28 25.57
N GLN A 70 -14.64 11.63 26.73
CA GLN A 70 -15.31 12.06 27.96
C GLN A 70 -14.38 12.99 28.75
N VAL A 71 -14.80 14.24 28.87
CA VAL A 71 -14.06 15.33 29.53
C VAL A 71 -14.53 15.64 30.96
N THR A 72 -15.57 14.96 31.43
CA THR A 72 -16.21 15.26 32.72
C THR A 72 -15.61 14.51 33.91
N GLU A 73 -14.65 13.60 33.67
CA GLU A 73 -14.05 12.76 34.70
C GLU A 73 -12.85 13.44 35.39
N GLY A 74 -12.67 13.22 36.69
CA GLY A 74 -11.60 13.84 37.46
C GLY A 74 -11.89 15.29 37.89
N LYS A 75 -10.89 15.91 38.53
CA LYS A 75 -11.02 17.24 39.13
C LYS A 75 -10.77 18.38 38.14
N ASN A 76 -9.83 18.20 37.20
CA ASN A 76 -9.42 19.25 36.27
C ASN A 76 -10.13 19.15 34.91
N LYS A 77 -11.39 19.60 34.87
CA LYS A 77 -12.25 19.51 33.68
C LYS A 77 -11.83 20.47 32.57
N GLU A 78 -11.24 21.61 32.92
CA GLU A 78 -10.76 22.60 31.94
C GLU A 78 -9.63 22.01 31.11
N LEU A 79 -8.63 21.40 31.76
CA LEU A 79 -7.55 20.71 31.07
C LEU A 79 -8.05 19.52 30.25
N ASN A 80 -9.07 18.78 30.72
CA ASN A 80 -9.69 17.73 29.92
C ASN A 80 -10.29 18.28 28.61
N ILE A 81 -10.96 19.42 28.65
CA ILE A 81 -11.54 20.07 27.46
C ILE A 81 -10.44 20.54 26.51
N GLU A 82 -9.37 21.14 27.03
CA GLU A 82 -8.22 21.56 26.21
C GLU A 82 -7.58 20.39 25.46
N VAL A 83 -7.34 19.29 26.16
CA VAL A 83 -6.80 18.06 25.56
C VAL A 83 -7.75 17.52 24.49
N ALA A 84 -9.05 17.47 24.78
CA ALA A 84 -10.06 16.95 23.86
C ALA A 84 -10.17 17.80 22.58
N GLU A 85 -10.13 19.13 22.70
CA GLU A 85 -10.09 20.02 21.53
C GLU A 85 -8.82 19.83 20.71
N TYR A 86 -7.66 19.74 21.38
CA TYR A 86 -6.40 19.50 20.68
C TYR A 86 -6.45 18.20 19.88
N ILE A 87 -6.88 17.10 20.49
CA ILE A 87 -7.02 15.80 19.82
C ILE A 87 -8.02 15.88 18.66
N ARG A 88 -9.18 16.50 18.87
CA ARG A 88 -10.20 16.65 17.84
C ARG A 88 -9.65 17.44 16.64
N LEU A 89 -8.93 18.53 16.87
CA LEU A 89 -8.37 19.36 15.80
C LEU A 89 -7.27 18.64 15.01
N HIS A 90 -6.47 17.79 15.65
CA HIS A 90 -5.28 17.18 15.02
C HIS A 90 -5.53 15.78 14.44
N LEU A 91 -6.52 15.04 14.96
CA LEU A 91 -6.77 13.64 14.60
C LEU A 91 -8.13 13.38 13.96
N CYS A 92 -9.09 14.30 14.06
CA CYS A 92 -10.44 14.03 13.59
C CYS A 92 -10.58 14.26 12.09
N GLN A 93 -10.87 13.19 11.34
CA GLN A 93 -11.09 13.22 9.88
C GLN A 93 -12.55 13.56 9.56
N ASN A 94 -13.06 14.69 10.07
CA ASN A 94 -14.49 15.02 10.04
C ASN A 94 -15.10 15.14 8.63
N GLU A 95 -14.29 15.39 7.59
CA GLU A 95 -14.79 15.55 6.22
C GLU A 95 -15.20 14.23 5.56
N ILE A 96 -14.73 13.08 6.08
CA ILE A 96 -15.06 11.76 5.51
C ILE A 96 -15.57 10.87 6.64
N SER A 97 -16.88 10.96 6.92
CA SER A 97 -17.54 10.15 7.94
C SER A 97 -17.64 8.67 7.53
N SER A 98 -17.69 8.39 6.23
CA SER A 98 -17.77 7.05 5.65
C SER A 98 -17.50 7.10 4.15
N LEU A 99 -16.79 6.10 3.65
CA LEU A 99 -16.59 5.79 2.24
C LEU A 99 -17.61 4.76 1.76
N ASN A 100 -18.02 4.92 0.51
CA ASN A 100 -18.75 3.92 -0.27
C ASN A 100 -18.27 4.06 -1.72
N MET A 101 -17.16 3.41 -2.06
CA MET A 101 -16.45 3.55 -3.33
C MET A 101 -16.61 2.31 -4.17
N SER A 102 -16.89 2.47 -5.47
CA SER A 102 -16.95 1.35 -6.40
C SER A 102 -15.84 1.42 -7.43
N ILE A 103 -15.09 0.32 -7.55
CA ILE A 103 -14.00 0.17 -8.49
C ILE A 103 -14.38 -0.92 -9.49
N SER A 104 -14.28 -0.61 -10.77
CA SER A 104 -14.57 -1.53 -11.88
C SER A 104 -13.27 -2.11 -12.45
N GLY A 105 -13.37 -3.22 -13.18
CA GLY A 105 -12.19 -3.89 -13.77
C GLY A 105 -11.39 -4.74 -12.79
N ILE A 106 -11.98 -5.09 -11.65
CA ILE A 106 -11.33 -5.91 -10.62
C ILE A 106 -11.59 -7.38 -10.89
N ASN A 107 -10.53 -8.20 -10.82
CA ASN A 107 -10.59 -9.66 -10.97
C ASN A 107 -10.17 -10.36 -9.66
N ASP A 108 -10.24 -11.70 -9.64
CA ASP A 108 -9.89 -12.49 -8.45
C ASP A 108 -8.45 -12.25 -7.98
N SER A 109 -7.48 -12.10 -8.89
CA SER A 109 -6.08 -11.87 -8.52
C SER A 109 -5.87 -10.58 -7.73
N ILE A 110 -6.69 -9.55 -7.94
CA ILE A 110 -6.61 -8.32 -7.15
C ILE A 110 -7.16 -8.55 -5.72
N ILE A 111 -8.14 -9.43 -5.56
CA ILE A 111 -8.62 -9.82 -4.23
C ILE A 111 -7.53 -10.60 -3.50
N ASP A 112 -6.87 -11.53 -4.18
CA ASP A 112 -5.74 -12.29 -3.63
C ASP A 112 -4.63 -11.34 -3.17
N LEU A 113 -4.31 -10.30 -3.96
CA LEU A 113 -3.32 -9.29 -3.57
C LEU A 113 -3.70 -8.51 -2.30
N ILE A 114 -4.99 -8.20 -2.11
CA ILE A 114 -5.46 -7.55 -0.87
C ILE A 114 -5.30 -8.50 0.31
N LEU A 115 -5.68 -9.77 0.16
CA LEU A 115 -5.59 -10.77 1.22
C LEU A 115 -4.13 -11.08 1.58
N ASP A 116 -3.25 -11.18 0.58
CA ASP A 116 -1.81 -11.35 0.76
C ASP A 116 -1.17 -10.15 1.48
N GLU A 117 -1.59 -8.92 1.17
CA GLU A 117 -1.10 -7.74 1.87
C GLU A 117 -1.50 -7.78 3.35
N ILE A 118 -2.74 -8.18 3.68
CA ILE A 118 -3.21 -8.33 5.06
C ILE A 118 -2.41 -9.41 5.79
N GLU A 119 -2.16 -10.56 5.13
CA GLU A 119 -1.39 -11.65 5.74
C GLU A 119 0.06 -11.22 6.00
N SER A 120 0.66 -10.46 5.08
CA SER A 120 2.05 -9.99 5.20
C SER A 120 2.30 -9.00 6.35
N ILE A 121 1.24 -8.48 6.97
CA ILE A 121 1.31 -7.61 8.16
C ILE A 121 0.73 -8.25 9.41
N ARG A 122 0.25 -9.52 9.34
CA ARG A 122 -0.44 -10.20 10.44
C ARG A 122 0.39 -10.27 11.73
N GLU A 123 1.71 -10.44 11.62
CA GLU A 123 2.60 -10.48 12.81
C GLU A 123 2.59 -9.17 13.62
N LYS A 124 2.10 -8.07 13.04
CA LYS A 124 2.11 -6.73 13.62
C LYS A 124 0.75 -6.09 13.71
N ASN A 125 -0.21 -6.53 12.89
CA ASN A 125 -1.56 -6.00 12.82
C ASN A 125 -2.56 -7.13 13.12
N ASP A 126 -3.34 -6.97 14.18
CA ASP A 126 -4.42 -7.90 14.53
C ASP A 126 -5.64 -7.63 13.63
N VAL A 127 -5.47 -7.80 12.32
CA VAL A 127 -6.55 -7.69 11.34
C VAL A 127 -7.12 -9.06 11.06
N ILE A 128 -8.40 -9.24 11.38
CA ILE A 128 -9.15 -10.45 11.07
C ILE A 128 -9.97 -10.22 9.81
N VAL A 129 -9.99 -11.21 8.91
CA VAL A 129 -10.84 -11.22 7.73
C VAL A 129 -11.90 -12.29 7.89
N GLU A 130 -13.17 -11.88 7.91
CA GLU A 130 -14.32 -12.79 7.82
C GLU A 130 -14.92 -12.70 6.43
N SER A 131 -15.29 -13.81 5.83
CA SER A 131 -15.95 -13.82 4.52
C SER A 131 -17.35 -14.41 4.59
N LYS A 132 -18.24 -13.86 3.76
CA LYS A 132 -19.63 -14.31 3.62
C LYS A 132 -20.05 -14.25 2.16
N GLN A 133 -20.70 -15.30 1.67
CA GLN A 133 -21.34 -15.29 0.37
C GLN A 133 -22.54 -14.33 0.36
N ILE A 134 -22.61 -13.49 -0.67
CA ILE A 134 -23.70 -12.54 -0.91
C ILE A 134 -24.25 -12.76 -2.32
N ASP A 135 -25.37 -12.10 -2.64
CA ASP A 135 -25.96 -12.23 -3.96
C ASP A 135 -24.98 -11.77 -5.06
N GLY A 136 -24.56 -12.70 -5.92
CA GLY A 136 -23.63 -12.46 -7.02
C GLY A 136 -22.18 -12.18 -6.63
N GLY A 137 -21.75 -12.44 -5.39
CA GLY A 137 -20.38 -12.14 -4.95
C GLY A 137 -20.00 -12.61 -3.54
N THR A 138 -18.87 -12.12 -3.06
CA THR A 138 -18.35 -12.39 -1.71
C THR A 138 -18.14 -11.07 -0.96
N LEU A 139 -18.65 -10.99 0.27
CA LEU A 139 -18.33 -9.92 1.21
C LEU A 139 -17.17 -10.37 2.10
N TYR A 140 -16.13 -9.55 2.19
CA TYR A 140 -15.06 -9.68 3.16
C TYR A 140 -15.17 -8.53 4.17
N GLN A 141 -15.19 -8.87 5.46
CA GLN A 141 -15.18 -7.93 6.56
C GLN A 141 -13.79 -7.94 7.21
N LEU A 142 -13.07 -6.84 7.05
CA LEU A 142 -11.76 -6.62 7.66
C LEU A 142 -11.99 -5.93 8.99
N LYS A 143 -11.50 -6.50 10.09
CA LYS A 143 -11.63 -5.97 11.44
C LYS A 143 -10.26 -5.81 12.07
N SER A 144 -9.84 -4.58 12.36
CA SER A 144 -8.63 -4.32 13.16
C SER A 144 -8.99 -4.39 14.63
N LEU A 145 -8.48 -5.39 15.34
CA LEU A 145 -8.65 -5.52 16.79
C LEU A 145 -7.83 -4.48 17.56
N THR A 146 -6.64 -4.15 17.05
CA THR A 146 -5.75 -3.14 17.63
C THR A 146 -6.42 -1.76 17.67
N PHE A 147 -7.10 -1.39 16.59
CA PHE A 147 -7.69 -0.06 16.44
C PHE A 147 -9.21 -0.04 16.50
N ASN A 148 -9.88 -1.17 16.75
CA ASN A 148 -11.34 -1.33 16.73
C ASN A 148 -12.01 -0.69 15.49
N ASP A 149 -11.40 -0.91 14.32
CA ASP A 149 -11.86 -0.43 13.02
C ASP A 149 -12.45 -1.59 12.20
N GLN A 150 -13.39 -1.28 11.31
CA GLN A 150 -13.98 -2.23 10.38
C GLN A 150 -14.14 -1.62 8.99
N LEU A 151 -13.72 -2.38 7.99
CA LEU A 151 -13.95 -2.10 6.58
C LEU A 151 -14.61 -3.30 5.90
N ASN A 152 -15.63 -3.04 5.09
CA ASN A 152 -16.28 -4.05 4.27
C ASN A 152 -15.82 -3.90 2.83
N ILE A 153 -15.35 -4.99 2.21
CA ILE A 153 -15.10 -5.06 0.77
C ILE A 153 -15.99 -6.14 0.15
N SER A 154 -16.82 -5.77 -0.82
CA SER A 154 -17.67 -6.72 -1.55
C SER A 154 -17.16 -6.88 -2.97
N PHE A 155 -16.83 -8.11 -3.34
CA PHE A 155 -16.36 -8.43 -4.69
C PHE A 155 -17.45 -9.18 -5.47
N TYR A 156 -17.75 -8.68 -6.67
CA TYR A 156 -18.74 -9.24 -7.58
C TYR A 156 -18.04 -9.71 -8.86
N PRO A 157 -17.62 -11.00 -8.95
CA PRO A 157 -16.83 -11.50 -10.07
C PRO A 157 -17.54 -11.33 -11.42
N SER A 158 -18.85 -11.59 -11.47
CA SER A 158 -19.65 -11.44 -12.70
C SER A 158 -19.67 -10.03 -13.28
N LYS A 159 -19.40 -9.01 -12.45
CA LYS A 159 -19.38 -7.59 -12.83
C LYS A 159 -17.97 -7.00 -12.84
N ASN A 160 -16.94 -7.80 -12.51
CA ASN A 160 -15.57 -7.37 -12.25
C ASN A 160 -15.51 -6.11 -11.40
N ARG A 161 -16.20 -6.13 -10.25
CA ARG A 161 -16.45 -4.94 -9.42
C ARG A 161 -16.13 -5.19 -7.97
N LEU A 162 -15.36 -4.27 -7.39
CA LEU A 162 -15.09 -4.16 -5.97
C LEU A 162 -15.86 -2.98 -5.39
N LEU A 163 -16.49 -3.19 -4.24
CA LEU A 163 -17.16 -2.14 -3.47
C LEU A 163 -16.48 -2.03 -2.11
N ILE A 164 -15.96 -0.86 -1.78
CA ILE A 164 -15.25 -0.57 -0.52
C ILE A 164 -16.14 0.33 0.34
N GLN A 165 -16.52 -0.15 1.52
CA GLN A 165 -17.48 0.52 2.40
C GLN A 165 -16.97 0.55 3.84
N GLY A 166 -17.08 1.69 4.51
CA GLY A 166 -16.66 1.85 5.89
C GLY A 166 -15.93 3.17 6.12
N ARG A 167 -15.02 3.24 7.09
CA ARG A 167 -14.26 4.47 7.38
C ARG A 167 -12.84 4.37 6.81
N PRO A 168 -12.25 5.49 6.35
CA PRO A 168 -10.88 5.51 5.82
C PRO A 168 -9.81 5.47 6.92
N LEU A 169 -9.89 4.47 7.81
CA LEU A 169 -9.00 4.26 8.95
C LEU A 169 -7.95 3.19 8.62
N SER A 170 -7.53 2.38 9.59
CA SER A 170 -6.40 1.44 9.46
C SER A 170 -6.67 0.34 8.43
N CYS A 171 -7.86 -0.27 8.43
CA CYS A 171 -8.20 -1.32 7.45
C CYS A 171 -8.21 -0.76 6.02
N TYR A 172 -8.66 0.48 5.83
CA TYR A 172 -8.65 1.15 4.53
C TYR A 172 -7.23 1.41 4.01
N LYS A 173 -6.31 1.87 4.89
CA LYS A 173 -4.91 2.09 4.54
C LYS A 173 -4.28 0.83 3.92
N ILE A 174 -4.56 -0.35 4.50
CA ILE A 174 -4.04 -1.64 4.02
C ILE A 174 -4.58 -1.97 2.63
N VAL A 175 -5.90 -1.88 2.43
CA VAL A 175 -6.54 -2.14 1.13
C VAL A 175 -6.04 -1.16 0.07
N ALA A 176 -5.91 0.12 0.40
CA ALA A 176 -5.40 1.14 -0.51
C ALA A 176 -3.94 0.89 -0.92
N TYR A 177 -3.10 0.43 0.01
CA TYR A 177 -1.72 0.08 -0.28
C TYR A 177 -1.61 -1.13 -1.21
N ALA A 178 -2.42 -2.16 -0.98
CA ALA A 178 -2.49 -3.34 -1.86
C ALA A 178 -2.91 -2.95 -3.28
N LEU A 179 -3.96 -2.12 -3.40
CA LEU A 179 -4.52 -1.72 -4.69
C LEU A 179 -3.59 -0.79 -5.48
N SER A 180 -2.66 -0.08 -4.83
CA SER A 180 -1.85 0.95 -5.47
C SER A 180 -0.98 0.49 -6.65
N THR A 181 -0.78 -0.83 -6.84
CA THR A 181 0.05 -1.38 -7.93
C THR A 181 -0.74 -1.86 -9.15
N GLU A 182 -2.04 -2.13 -9.03
CA GLU A 182 -2.82 -2.86 -10.06
C GLU A 182 -3.93 -2.02 -10.71
N ILE A 183 -4.00 -0.73 -10.40
CA ILE A 183 -5.08 0.16 -10.84
C ILE A 183 -4.56 1.29 -11.72
N ASP A 184 -5.44 1.84 -12.55
CA ASP A 184 -5.14 3.01 -13.35
C ASP A 184 -4.97 4.28 -12.49
N THR A 185 -4.40 5.34 -13.08
CA THR A 185 -4.06 6.58 -12.39
C THR A 185 -5.28 7.30 -11.79
N ASP A 186 -6.44 7.26 -12.45
CA ASP A 186 -7.66 7.92 -11.95
C ASP A 186 -8.23 7.16 -10.76
N THR A 187 -8.30 5.82 -10.87
CA THR A 187 -8.70 4.96 -9.75
C THR A 187 -7.73 5.09 -8.57
N LEU A 188 -6.43 5.20 -8.83
CA LEU A 188 -5.42 5.48 -7.82
C LEU A 188 -5.71 6.79 -7.09
N ALA A 189 -5.94 7.88 -7.81
CA ALA A 189 -6.28 9.17 -7.20
C ALA A 189 -7.54 9.08 -6.32
N LYS A 190 -8.60 8.39 -6.77
CA LYS A 190 -9.82 8.19 -5.97
C LYS A 190 -9.51 7.53 -4.62
N ILE A 191 -8.74 6.45 -4.65
CA ILE A 191 -8.35 5.71 -3.45
C ILE A 191 -7.48 6.58 -2.53
N LEU A 192 -6.46 7.23 -3.06
CA LEU A 192 -5.50 7.97 -2.23
C LEU A 192 -6.11 9.26 -1.64
N TYR A 193 -7.00 9.94 -2.37
CA TYR A 193 -7.70 11.11 -1.86
C TYR A 193 -8.95 10.76 -1.05
N LYS A 194 -9.35 9.49 -1.03
CA LYS A 194 -10.55 9.00 -0.34
C LYS A 194 -11.83 9.67 -0.88
N LYS A 195 -11.91 9.82 -2.21
CA LYS A 195 -13.05 10.45 -2.90
C LYS A 195 -13.52 9.57 -4.06
N ASP A 196 -14.83 9.36 -4.17
CA ASP A 196 -15.41 8.57 -5.26
C ASP A 196 -15.42 9.35 -6.60
N GLU A 197 -15.57 10.68 -6.51
CA GLU A 197 -15.49 11.61 -7.62
C GLU A 197 -14.27 12.53 -7.46
N LEU A 198 -13.55 12.74 -8.57
CA LEU A 198 -12.39 13.60 -8.63
C LEU A 198 -12.75 14.92 -9.33
N ASP A 199 -12.22 16.01 -8.81
CA ASP A 199 -12.18 17.27 -9.54
C ASP A 199 -11.33 17.07 -10.81
N LYS A 200 -11.80 17.61 -11.94
CA LYS A 200 -11.06 17.49 -13.20
C LYS A 200 -9.79 18.35 -13.13
N VAL A 201 -8.69 17.73 -12.74
CA VAL A 201 -7.36 18.31 -12.82
C VAL A 201 -6.62 17.69 -14.00
N ILE A 202 -6.25 18.52 -14.97
CA ILE A 202 -5.50 18.06 -16.13
C ILE A 202 -4.02 18.00 -15.75
N VAL A 203 -3.48 16.79 -15.62
CA VAL A 203 -2.05 16.56 -15.46
C VAL A 203 -1.47 16.02 -16.76
N ARG A 204 -0.36 16.60 -17.19
CA ARG A 204 0.39 16.12 -18.35
C ARG A 204 1.37 15.05 -17.91
N THR A 205 1.10 13.82 -18.31
CA THR A 205 1.93 12.64 -17.96
C THR A 205 3.38 12.81 -18.39
N GLU A 206 3.63 13.50 -19.50
CA GLU A 206 4.97 13.75 -20.02
C GLU A 206 5.81 14.58 -19.05
N ILE A 207 5.20 15.57 -18.38
CA ILE A 207 5.89 16.39 -17.37
C ILE A 207 6.25 15.54 -16.14
N SER A 208 5.33 14.68 -15.70
CA SER A 208 5.58 13.75 -14.58
C SER A 208 6.72 12.78 -14.91
N GLU A 209 6.75 12.25 -16.14
CA GLU A 209 7.82 11.41 -16.63
C GLU A 209 9.18 12.15 -16.68
N ASP A 210 9.22 13.37 -17.22
CA ASP A 210 10.45 14.18 -17.29
C ASP A 210 11.02 14.48 -15.89
N LEU A 211 10.15 14.86 -14.94
CA LEU A 211 10.56 15.08 -13.56
C LEU A 211 11.13 13.81 -12.92
N LEU A 212 10.50 12.66 -13.18
CA LEU A 212 10.97 11.38 -12.66
C LEU A 212 12.31 10.97 -13.29
N ARG A 213 12.52 11.22 -14.59
CA ARG A 213 13.82 11.02 -15.28
C ARG A 213 14.94 11.85 -14.66
N ILE A 214 14.65 13.10 -14.26
CA ILE A 214 15.62 13.96 -13.58
C ILE A 214 16.02 13.36 -12.22
N LYS A 215 15.04 12.83 -11.47
CA LYS A 215 15.26 12.22 -10.14
C LYS A 215 15.97 10.87 -10.22
N LEU A 216 15.71 10.10 -11.27
CA LEU A 216 16.24 8.74 -11.50
C LEU A 216 17.18 8.71 -12.72
N CYS A 217 18.14 9.64 -12.77
CA CYS A 217 18.94 9.88 -13.97
C CYS A 217 19.79 8.68 -14.45
N LYS A 218 20.13 7.72 -13.58
CA LYS A 218 20.91 6.52 -13.95
C LYS A 218 20.07 5.26 -14.03
N SER A 219 18.84 5.31 -13.50
CA SER A 219 18.04 4.14 -13.19
C SER A 219 16.70 4.11 -13.93
N TYR A 220 16.21 5.26 -14.40
CA TYR A 220 14.89 5.38 -15.02
C TYR A 220 14.68 4.36 -16.16
N ASP A 221 15.60 4.33 -17.12
CA ASP A 221 15.51 3.43 -18.28
C ASP A 221 15.78 1.95 -17.95
N LYS A 222 16.21 1.66 -16.71
CA LYS A 222 16.48 0.30 -16.22
C LYS A 222 15.35 -0.23 -15.33
N LEU A 223 14.37 0.61 -15.00
CA LEU A 223 13.23 0.18 -14.20
C LEU A 223 12.37 -0.80 -15.00
N PRO A 224 11.87 -1.88 -14.37
CA PRO A 224 10.78 -2.66 -14.93
C PRO A 224 9.60 -1.76 -15.29
N ASP A 225 8.98 -2.00 -16.44
CA ASP A 225 7.91 -1.15 -16.99
C ASP A 225 6.77 -0.93 -15.98
N LEU A 226 6.39 -1.98 -15.24
CA LEU A 226 5.37 -1.92 -14.19
C LEU A 226 5.74 -0.88 -13.10
N ILE A 227 6.98 -0.92 -12.61
CA ILE A 227 7.47 0.01 -11.57
C ILE A 227 7.56 1.43 -12.12
N ARG A 228 8.02 1.58 -13.37
CA ARG A 228 8.12 2.89 -14.03
C ARG A 228 6.73 3.52 -14.18
N ASN A 229 5.75 2.77 -14.69
CA ASN A 229 4.38 3.25 -14.88
C ASN A 229 3.69 3.59 -13.55
N LEU A 230 3.94 2.80 -12.50
CA LEU A 230 3.49 3.07 -11.14
C LEU A 230 4.02 4.41 -10.62
N LEU A 231 5.32 4.66 -10.76
CA LEU A 231 5.94 5.91 -10.29
C LEU A 231 5.50 7.14 -11.09
N VAL A 232 5.31 7.01 -12.41
CA VAL A 232 4.73 8.08 -13.24
C VAL A 232 3.31 8.40 -12.79
N SER A 233 2.47 7.37 -12.58
CA SER A 233 1.10 7.54 -12.07
C SER A 233 1.09 8.23 -10.71
N SER A 234 1.98 7.82 -9.80
CA SER A 234 2.16 8.45 -8.49
C SER A 234 2.46 9.95 -8.60
N TYR A 235 3.36 10.33 -9.50
CA TYR A 235 3.66 11.75 -9.74
C TYR A 235 2.45 12.51 -10.29
N CYS A 236 1.69 11.91 -11.21
CA CYS A 236 0.46 12.52 -11.71
C CYS A 236 -0.55 12.77 -10.57
N VAL A 237 -0.75 11.78 -9.70
CA VAL A 237 -1.62 11.91 -8.53
C VAL A 237 -1.08 12.95 -7.55
N LYS A 238 0.23 13.08 -7.35
CA LYS A 238 0.76 14.15 -6.48
C LYS A 238 0.58 15.53 -7.08
N ALA A 239 0.79 15.68 -8.38
CA ALA A 239 0.62 16.94 -9.09
C ALA A 239 -0.84 17.42 -9.10
N ALA A 240 -1.79 16.48 -9.12
CA ALA A 240 -3.22 16.77 -9.02
C ALA A 240 -3.76 16.87 -7.58
N SER A 241 -2.92 16.66 -6.56
CA SER A 241 -3.39 16.49 -5.19
C SER A 241 -4.16 17.72 -4.71
N PRO A 242 -5.41 17.54 -4.22
CA PRO A 242 -6.09 18.62 -3.52
C PRO A 242 -5.43 18.85 -2.15
N HIS A 243 -5.95 19.83 -1.41
CA HIS A 243 -5.62 19.94 0.01
C HIS A 243 -6.19 18.74 0.76
N LEU A 244 -5.30 17.92 1.32
CA LEU A 244 -5.63 16.78 2.16
C LEU A 244 -5.25 17.09 3.62
N LEU A 245 -5.99 16.52 4.56
CA LEU A 245 -5.66 16.60 6.00
C LEU A 245 -4.38 15.81 6.34
N GLU A 246 -4.02 14.85 5.48
CA GLU A 246 -2.93 13.90 5.68
C GLU A 246 -2.51 13.33 4.31
N TYR A 247 -1.20 13.23 4.05
CA TYR A 247 -0.63 12.90 2.74
C TYR A 247 0.16 11.58 2.72
N SER A 248 0.18 10.79 3.79
CA SER A 248 0.97 9.55 3.90
C SER A 248 0.64 8.55 2.81
N MET A 249 -0.64 8.45 2.43
CA MET A 249 -1.09 7.55 1.35
C MET A 249 -0.47 7.89 -0.01
N LEU A 250 -0.07 9.15 -0.25
CA LEU A 250 0.62 9.53 -1.48
C LEU A 250 2.03 8.94 -1.59
N THR A 251 2.54 8.28 -0.56
CA THR A 251 3.87 7.63 -0.59
C THR A 251 3.81 6.14 -0.94
N TYR A 252 2.61 5.57 -1.08
CA TYR A 252 2.41 4.12 -1.24
C TYR A 252 3.09 3.57 -2.49
N CYS A 253 2.92 4.25 -3.63
CA CYS A 253 3.51 3.84 -4.89
C CYS A 253 5.05 3.82 -4.84
N GLU A 254 5.69 4.76 -4.12
CA GLU A 254 7.14 4.75 -3.97
C GLU A 254 7.62 3.59 -3.10
N LEU A 255 6.92 3.30 -2.01
CA LEU A 255 7.29 2.17 -1.16
C LEU A 255 7.10 0.84 -1.89
N LYS A 256 6.00 0.67 -2.63
CA LYS A 256 5.79 -0.47 -3.53
C LYS A 256 6.85 -0.55 -4.64
N ALA A 257 7.25 0.58 -5.21
CA ALA A 257 8.34 0.62 -6.18
C ALA A 257 9.68 0.19 -5.57
N LEU A 258 9.99 0.63 -4.34
CA LEU A 258 11.20 0.22 -3.63
C LEU A 258 11.19 -1.27 -3.32
N GLU A 259 10.06 -1.79 -2.83
CA GLU A 259 9.83 -3.22 -2.63
C GLU A 259 10.05 -4.00 -3.92
N GLY A 260 9.43 -3.57 -5.02
CA GLY A 260 9.56 -4.19 -6.33
C GLY A 260 11.00 -4.19 -6.86
N VAL A 261 11.76 -3.11 -6.66
CA VAL A 261 13.18 -3.05 -7.04
C VAL A 261 14.02 -4.00 -6.19
N ILE A 262 13.75 -4.11 -4.89
CA ILE A 262 14.42 -5.09 -4.01
C ILE A 262 14.13 -6.51 -4.50
N LYS A 263 12.87 -6.83 -4.78
CA LYS A 263 12.45 -8.14 -5.33
C LYS A 263 13.15 -8.43 -6.67
N ALA A 264 13.15 -7.47 -7.59
CA ALA A 264 13.81 -7.59 -8.88
C ALA A 264 15.32 -7.90 -8.73
N LYS A 265 16.01 -7.27 -7.77
CA LYS A 265 17.42 -7.58 -7.51
C LYS A 265 17.65 -8.97 -6.94
N PHE A 266 16.74 -9.49 -6.13
CA PHE A 266 16.85 -10.88 -5.68
C PHE A 266 16.67 -11.87 -6.85
N LEU A 267 15.68 -11.64 -7.74
CA LEU A 267 15.49 -12.44 -8.96
C LEU A 267 16.73 -12.41 -9.86
N GLU A 268 17.29 -11.23 -10.12
CA GLU A 268 18.52 -11.05 -10.93
C GLU A 268 19.72 -11.83 -10.36
N ASN A 269 19.75 -12.05 -9.04
CA ASN A 269 20.80 -12.77 -8.33
C ASN A 269 20.48 -14.27 -8.10
N GLY A 270 19.45 -14.78 -8.76
CA GLY A 270 19.13 -16.21 -8.82
C GLY A 270 18.28 -16.73 -7.66
N ILE A 271 17.65 -15.86 -6.88
CA ILE A 271 16.62 -16.26 -5.91
C ILE A 271 15.30 -16.27 -6.66
N VAL A 272 14.80 -17.47 -6.98
CA VAL A 272 13.62 -17.64 -7.85
C VAL A 272 12.33 -17.57 -7.05
N GLU A 273 12.35 -18.06 -5.81
CA GLU A 273 11.20 -18.04 -4.89
C GLU A 273 11.40 -16.89 -3.89
N ILE A 274 10.74 -15.77 -4.18
CA ILE A 274 10.72 -14.62 -3.28
C ILE A 274 9.50 -14.73 -2.39
N PRO A 275 9.65 -14.72 -1.06
CA PRO A 275 8.52 -14.75 -0.14
C PRO A 275 7.64 -13.51 -0.32
N ASN A 276 6.34 -13.67 -0.06
CA ASN A 276 5.38 -12.55 -0.09
C ASN A 276 5.85 -11.43 0.85
N ASN A 277 6.25 -11.80 2.06
CA ASN A 277 6.95 -10.91 2.98
C ASN A 277 8.46 -10.94 2.73
N ILE A 278 8.97 -9.92 2.04
CA ILE A 278 10.42 -9.79 1.78
C ILE A 278 11.26 -9.71 3.04
N GLY A 279 10.66 -9.41 4.19
CA GLY A 279 11.35 -9.39 5.48
C GLY A 279 11.93 -10.72 5.90
N GLU A 280 11.40 -11.83 5.38
CA GLU A 280 11.96 -13.17 5.58
C GLU A 280 13.36 -13.33 4.98
N LEU A 281 13.78 -12.45 4.06
CA LEU A 281 15.12 -12.45 3.48
C LEU A 281 16.14 -11.67 4.35
N PHE A 282 15.67 -11.02 5.41
CA PHE A 282 16.48 -10.15 6.27
C PHE A 282 16.39 -10.57 7.74
N ASN A 283 17.49 -10.40 8.45
CA ASN A 283 17.52 -10.48 9.89
C ASN A 283 17.01 -9.16 10.49
N CYS A 284 15.70 -9.15 10.78
CA CYS A 284 14.97 -8.01 11.29
C CYS A 284 15.15 -7.75 12.79
N THR A 285 15.82 -8.64 13.53
CA THR A 285 16.13 -8.47 14.97
C THR A 285 17.48 -7.80 15.20
N ALA A 286 18.35 -7.78 14.19
CA ALA A 286 19.61 -7.05 14.22
C ALA A 286 19.39 -5.54 14.04
N THR A 287 20.20 -4.75 14.74
CA THR A 287 20.33 -3.30 14.54
C THR A 287 21.78 -2.97 14.18
N PRO A 288 22.09 -2.62 12.92
CA PRO A 288 21.17 -2.44 11.78
C PRO A 288 20.60 -3.76 11.24
N ILE A 289 19.49 -3.67 10.48
CA ILE A 289 18.89 -4.82 9.78
C ILE A 289 19.90 -5.32 8.75
N THR A 290 20.11 -6.63 8.71
CA THR A 290 21.09 -7.27 7.82
C THR A 290 20.44 -8.32 6.92
N LEU A 291 21.04 -8.65 5.78
CA LEU A 291 20.59 -9.81 4.99
C LEU A 291 20.86 -11.12 5.75
N ASN A 292 20.02 -12.12 5.56
CA ASN A 292 20.26 -13.43 6.14
C ASN A 292 21.56 -14.06 5.61
N THR A 293 22.40 -14.52 6.52
CA THR A 293 23.73 -15.08 6.20
C THR A 293 23.64 -16.27 5.24
N ASP A 294 22.64 -17.13 5.41
CA ASP A 294 22.44 -18.30 4.55
C ASP A 294 22.17 -17.92 3.09
N ILE A 295 21.48 -16.80 2.87
CA ILE A 295 21.22 -16.25 1.54
C ILE A 295 22.52 -15.74 0.92
N LEU A 296 23.36 -15.04 1.68
CA LEU A 296 24.65 -14.54 1.22
C LEU A 296 25.63 -15.67 0.85
N ILE A 297 25.60 -16.78 1.60
CA ILE A 297 26.41 -17.97 1.31
C ILE A 297 25.95 -18.62 0.00
N LYS A 298 24.64 -18.81 -0.18
CA LYS A 298 24.07 -19.43 -1.39
C LYS A 298 24.19 -18.54 -2.63
N HIS A 299 24.10 -17.22 -2.47
CA HIS A 299 24.05 -16.24 -3.55
C HIS A 299 25.17 -15.21 -3.41
N ALA A 300 26.41 -15.65 -3.64
CA ALA A 300 27.61 -14.83 -3.42
C ALA A 300 27.62 -13.48 -4.18
N LYS A 301 26.90 -13.37 -5.31
CA LYS A 301 26.74 -12.12 -6.08
C LYS A 301 26.09 -11.00 -5.28
N LEU A 302 25.24 -11.32 -4.29
CA LEU A 302 24.61 -10.35 -3.42
C LEU A 302 25.60 -9.59 -2.53
N ASN A 303 26.78 -10.15 -2.26
CA ASN A 303 27.79 -9.48 -1.42
C ASN A 303 28.18 -8.09 -1.97
N GLY A 304 28.20 -7.93 -3.30
CA GLY A 304 28.53 -6.64 -3.94
C GLY A 304 27.47 -5.56 -3.77
N ILE A 305 26.21 -5.94 -3.49
CA ILE A 305 25.08 -5.01 -3.35
C ILE A 305 24.43 -5.07 -1.95
N ARG A 306 25.01 -5.85 -1.04
CA ARG A 306 24.48 -6.15 0.29
C ARG A 306 24.10 -4.89 1.06
N SER A 307 25.04 -3.98 1.25
CA SER A 307 24.79 -2.76 2.05
C SER A 307 23.68 -1.91 1.45
N SER A 308 23.60 -1.82 0.12
CA SER A 308 22.55 -1.08 -0.58
C SER A 308 21.18 -1.71 -0.37
N LEU A 309 21.08 -3.05 -0.41
CA LEU A 309 19.84 -3.78 -0.13
C LEU A 309 19.41 -3.64 1.33
N GLU A 310 20.34 -3.78 2.28
CA GLU A 310 20.08 -3.63 3.72
C GLU A 310 19.57 -2.22 4.05
N GLN A 311 20.20 -1.17 3.50
CA GLN A 311 19.76 0.21 3.70
C GLN A 311 18.39 0.49 3.08
N ALA A 312 18.14 -0.03 1.88
CA ALA A 312 16.87 0.17 1.20
C ALA A 312 15.73 -0.55 1.91
N TYR A 313 15.95 -1.81 2.31
CA TYR A 313 14.97 -2.57 3.06
C TYR A 313 14.72 -1.97 4.45
N THR A 314 15.77 -1.47 5.12
CA THR A 314 15.61 -0.75 6.39
C THR A 314 14.69 0.46 6.22
N TYR A 315 14.89 1.27 5.19
CA TYR A 315 14.06 2.44 4.92
C TYR A 315 12.61 2.04 4.56
N TYR A 316 12.45 1.06 3.66
CA TYR A 316 11.15 0.50 3.30
C TYR A 316 10.39 0.01 4.53
N ARG A 317 11.03 -0.83 5.35
CA ARG A 317 10.42 -1.42 6.54
C ARG A 317 10.03 -0.35 7.55
N GLN A 318 10.91 0.59 7.85
CA GLN A 318 10.62 1.70 8.77
C GLN A 318 9.39 2.51 8.30
N ARG A 319 9.31 2.83 7.00
CA ARG A 319 8.20 3.62 6.47
C ARG A 319 6.91 2.83 6.37
N ARG A 320 6.95 1.61 5.82
CA ARG A 320 5.79 0.72 5.75
C ARG A 320 5.22 0.44 7.14
N HIS A 321 6.09 0.13 8.11
CA HIS A 321 5.65 -0.06 9.50
C HIS A 321 5.03 1.22 10.03
N SER A 322 5.70 2.37 9.90
CA SER A 322 5.19 3.66 10.36
C SER A 322 3.82 4.03 9.76
N LEU A 323 3.56 3.65 8.50
CA LEU A 323 2.27 3.89 7.82
C LEU A 323 1.11 3.06 8.37
N PHE A 324 1.40 1.91 8.97
CA PHE A 324 0.39 0.94 9.45
C PHE A 324 0.43 0.71 10.96
N HIS A 325 1.43 1.24 11.67
CA HIS A 325 1.62 1.22 13.12
C HIS A 325 2.59 2.31 13.61
N MET A 326 2.28 2.92 14.76
CA MET A 326 3.26 3.66 15.54
C MET A 326 4.03 2.73 16.49
N GLU A 327 5.19 2.19 16.08
CA GLU A 327 6.15 1.65 17.05
C GLU A 327 7.06 2.80 17.55
N GLY A 328 7.14 2.93 18.87
CA GLY A 328 7.94 3.96 19.53
C GLY A 328 9.42 3.90 19.14
N PHE A 329 10.03 5.08 19.01
CA PHE A 329 11.43 5.33 18.65
C PHE A 329 11.82 5.04 17.19
N THR A 330 11.50 5.95 16.27
CA THR A 330 12.45 6.44 15.25
C THR A 330 11.97 7.79 14.68
N GLU A 331 12.88 8.61 14.17
CA GLU A 331 12.67 9.96 13.61
C GLU A 331 11.70 10.03 12.39
N ALA A 332 11.07 8.93 12.01
CA ALA A 332 10.03 8.88 10.99
C ALA A 332 8.65 9.07 11.64
N THR A 333 8.06 10.25 11.48
CA THR A 333 6.64 10.46 11.78
C THR A 333 5.79 9.65 10.80
N ALA A 334 4.80 8.91 11.32
CA ALA A 334 3.79 8.21 10.54
C ALA A 334 2.85 9.16 9.80
N LYS A 335 2.69 10.37 10.33
CA LYS A 335 1.85 11.41 9.77
C LYS A 335 2.68 12.27 8.82
N VAL A 336 2.23 12.37 7.59
CA VAL A 336 2.80 13.25 6.57
C VAL A 336 1.82 14.40 6.40
N ASN A 337 2.15 15.55 7.00
CA ASN A 337 1.19 16.66 7.13
C ASN A 337 1.18 17.59 5.91
N SER A 338 2.06 17.36 4.94
CA SER A 338 2.17 18.20 3.76
C SER A 338 2.58 17.41 2.52
N LEU A 339 2.17 17.91 1.36
CA LEU A 339 2.63 17.38 0.07
C LEU A 339 4.16 17.42 -0.05
N GLN A 340 4.82 18.48 0.45
CA GLN A 340 6.28 18.58 0.41
C GLN A 340 6.95 17.47 1.22
N GLU A 341 6.40 17.10 2.39
CA GLU A 341 6.91 16.00 3.18
C GLU A 341 6.75 14.66 2.45
N ALA A 342 5.61 14.44 1.78
CA ALA A 342 5.38 13.27 0.94
C ALA A 342 6.40 13.19 -0.23
N LEU A 343 6.67 14.32 -0.89
CA LEU A 343 7.68 14.43 -1.95
C LEU A 343 9.09 14.12 -1.42
N ASN A 344 9.44 14.62 -0.23
CA ASN A 344 10.73 14.34 0.40
C ASN A 344 10.91 12.85 0.76
N ILE A 345 9.82 12.17 1.14
CA ILE A 345 9.83 10.70 1.33
C ILE A 345 10.06 10.01 -0.01
N GLY A 346 9.36 10.43 -1.06
CA GLY A 346 9.59 9.91 -2.42
C GLY A 346 11.03 10.10 -2.90
N ASP A 347 11.61 11.29 -2.69
CA ASP A 347 13.01 11.58 -3.04
C ASP A 347 14.00 10.65 -2.31
N LYS A 348 13.74 10.32 -1.04
CA LYS A 348 14.55 9.34 -0.30
C LYS A 348 14.46 7.94 -0.92
N VAL A 349 13.28 7.54 -1.40
CA VAL A 349 13.10 6.29 -2.15
C VAL A 349 13.87 6.33 -3.46
N TYR A 350 13.73 7.38 -4.27
CA TYR A 350 14.41 7.52 -5.56
C TYR A 350 15.93 7.44 -5.40
N ASN A 351 16.48 8.07 -4.36
CA ASN A 351 17.90 7.97 -4.03
C ASN A 351 18.34 6.53 -3.72
N LYS A 352 17.49 5.71 -3.09
CA LYS A 352 17.81 4.29 -2.83
C LYS A 352 17.74 3.46 -4.10
N ILE A 353 16.75 3.71 -4.96
CA ILE A 353 16.65 3.08 -6.28
C ILE A 353 17.88 3.42 -7.14
N GLU A 354 18.29 4.69 -7.15
CA GLU A 354 19.48 5.18 -7.86
C GLU A 354 20.79 4.51 -7.43
N VAL A 355 20.87 4.07 -6.18
CA VAL A 355 22.04 3.34 -5.68
C VAL A 355 21.94 1.85 -6.02
N ILE A 356 20.77 1.22 -5.86
CA ILE A 356 20.63 -0.23 -6.03
C ILE A 356 20.65 -0.65 -7.51
N LEU A 357 19.88 0.04 -8.35
CA LEU A 357 19.57 -0.44 -9.68
C LEU A 357 20.79 -0.45 -10.62
N PRO A 358 21.68 0.56 -10.62
CA PRO A 358 22.85 0.58 -11.49
C PRO A 358 23.94 -0.44 -11.16
N LEU A 359 23.93 -1.05 -9.98
CA LEU A 359 25.06 -1.84 -9.46
C LEU A 359 25.32 -3.19 -10.18
N PHE A 360 24.62 -3.51 -11.28
CA PHE A 360 24.96 -4.67 -12.11
C PHE A 360 24.64 -4.45 -13.61
N LEU A 361 25.57 -3.83 -14.35
CA LEU A 361 25.57 -3.80 -15.82
C LEU A 361 26.97 -4.13 -16.40
N HIS A 362 27.61 -5.21 -15.95
CA HIS A 362 28.90 -5.65 -16.55
C HIS A 362 28.99 -7.13 -16.95
N SER A 363 27.87 -7.88 -17.04
CA SER A 363 27.97 -9.30 -17.44
C SER A 363 26.83 -9.89 -18.28
N TYR A 364 25.92 -9.10 -18.84
CA TYR A 364 24.79 -9.63 -19.63
C TYR A 364 24.67 -9.12 -21.08
N SER A 365 25.76 -8.73 -21.73
CA SER A 365 25.78 -8.41 -23.17
C SER A 365 26.21 -9.56 -24.09
N ARG A 366 26.44 -10.79 -23.58
CA ARG A 366 26.89 -11.93 -24.41
C ARG A 366 25.99 -13.17 -24.43
N GLY A 367 24.86 -13.18 -23.71
CA GLY A 367 23.99 -14.37 -23.61
C GLY A 367 22.76 -14.40 -24.52
N PHE A 368 22.17 -13.26 -24.85
CA PHE A 368 20.84 -13.21 -25.48
C PHE A 368 20.85 -13.12 -27.02
N ASN A 369 22.01 -12.89 -27.64
CA ASN A 369 22.12 -12.76 -29.11
C ASN A 369 22.31 -14.08 -29.87
N ARG A 370 22.41 -15.25 -29.21
CA ARG A 370 22.55 -16.54 -29.92
C ARG A 370 21.23 -17.25 -30.26
N HIS A 371 20.10 -16.79 -29.73
CA HIS A 371 18.78 -17.35 -30.09
C HIS A 371 17.98 -16.49 -31.08
N SER A 372 18.32 -15.21 -31.27
CA SER A 372 17.66 -14.33 -32.25
C SER A 372 18.31 -14.33 -33.64
N GLU A 373 19.58 -14.76 -33.77
CA GLU A 373 20.23 -14.90 -35.08
C GLU A 373 19.93 -16.23 -35.80
N ARG A 374 19.44 -17.26 -35.09
CA ARG A 374 19.03 -18.52 -35.73
C ARG A 374 17.64 -18.47 -36.38
N LEU A 375 16.86 -17.41 -36.14
CA LEU A 375 15.52 -17.23 -36.71
C LEU A 375 15.46 -16.20 -37.86
N LYS A 376 16.60 -15.60 -38.25
CA LYS A 376 16.67 -14.64 -39.36
C LYS A 376 17.20 -15.22 -40.69
N ASN A 377 17.55 -16.50 -40.73
CA ASN A 377 18.10 -17.15 -41.94
C ASN A 377 17.22 -18.26 -42.57
N LEU A 378 15.93 -18.33 -42.23
CA LEU A 378 14.97 -19.12 -42.99
C LEU A 378 14.33 -18.25 -44.07
N ARG A 379 15.02 -18.16 -45.23
CA ARG A 379 14.41 -17.71 -46.49
C ARG A 379 13.28 -18.68 -46.83
N PHE A 380 12.06 -18.18 -46.92
CA PHE A 380 10.97 -18.87 -47.61
C PHE A 380 11.34 -19.03 -49.08
N SER A 381 11.64 -20.27 -49.48
CA SER A 381 11.61 -20.70 -50.88
C SER A 381 10.41 -21.62 -51.02
N VAL A 382 9.36 -21.11 -51.68
CA VAL A 382 8.19 -21.91 -52.05
C VAL A 382 8.61 -22.85 -53.16
N ARG A 383 8.67 -24.15 -52.87
CA ARG A 383 8.56 -25.21 -53.88
C ARG A 383 7.51 -26.21 -53.44
N LEU A 384 6.42 -26.22 -54.21
CA LEU A 384 5.46 -27.30 -54.29
C LEU A 384 6.19 -28.59 -54.70
N CYS A 385 6.05 -29.66 -53.93
CA CYS A 385 5.99 -31.02 -54.48
C CYS A 385 5.40 -32.01 -53.47
N ASN A 386 4.45 -32.79 -53.99
CA ASN A 386 3.72 -33.87 -53.35
C ASN A 386 4.62 -35.04 -52.97
N SER A 387 4.34 -35.72 -51.83
CA SER A 387 4.06 -37.17 -51.77
C SER A 387 4.16 -37.72 -50.33
N THR A 388 3.05 -38.28 -49.85
CA THR A 388 2.91 -39.54 -49.08
C THR A 388 4.15 -40.13 -48.37
N SER A 389 4.12 -40.25 -47.03
CA SER A 389 3.79 -41.51 -46.32
C SER A 389 4.28 -41.53 -44.85
N PHE A 390 3.32 -41.73 -43.94
CA PHE A 390 3.31 -42.65 -42.77
C PHE A 390 4.32 -42.55 -41.60
N ARG A 391 3.72 -42.29 -40.42
CA ARG A 391 3.84 -42.95 -39.07
C ARG A 391 5.25 -43.08 -38.46
N SER A 392 5.52 -42.75 -37.21
CA SER A 392 4.78 -42.79 -35.92
C SER A 392 5.65 -42.04 -34.89
N ILE A 393 5.15 -41.27 -33.92
CA ILE A 393 4.72 -41.73 -32.58
C ILE A 393 4.00 -40.55 -31.89
N ILE A 394 2.81 -40.82 -31.37
CA ILE A 394 1.96 -40.04 -30.44
C ILE A 394 1.70 -41.04 -29.27
N PRO A 395 1.66 -40.67 -27.96
CA PRO A 395 0.39 -40.20 -27.39
C PRO A 395 0.38 -39.23 -26.18
N PHE A 396 -0.66 -38.36 -26.21
CA PHE A 396 -1.59 -37.99 -25.11
C PHE A 396 -1.05 -37.13 -23.94
N LEU A 397 -1.71 -36.08 -23.41
CA LEU A 397 -3.14 -35.82 -23.16
C LEU A 397 -3.49 -34.31 -23.29
N TYR A 398 -4.65 -34.06 -23.92
CA TYR A 398 -5.50 -32.87 -23.83
C TYR A 398 -6.63 -33.16 -22.82
N SER A 399 -7.13 -32.16 -22.08
CA SER A 399 -8.56 -31.94 -21.80
C SER A 399 -8.72 -30.63 -21.01
N SER A 400 -9.73 -29.77 -21.15
CA SER A 400 -10.88 -29.71 -22.06
C SER A 400 -11.56 -28.35 -21.86
N PHE A 401 -11.86 -27.64 -22.95
CA PHE A 401 -12.94 -26.66 -23.03
C PHE A 401 -14.04 -27.30 -23.88
N ASN A 402 -15.26 -27.33 -23.35
CA ASN A 402 -16.41 -27.89 -24.06
C ASN A 402 -17.30 -26.78 -24.64
N THR A 403 -17.71 -27.05 -25.87
CA THR A 403 -18.54 -26.33 -26.84
C THR A 403 -19.93 -25.83 -26.40
N ARG A 404 -20.44 -24.79 -27.09
CA ARG A 404 -21.65 -24.91 -27.93
C ARG A 404 -21.95 -23.70 -28.84
N ALA A 405 -22.55 -24.04 -29.98
CA ALA A 405 -23.41 -23.25 -30.87
C ALA A 405 -22.77 -22.52 -32.08
N THR A 406 -22.63 -23.29 -33.16
CA THR A 406 -22.82 -22.87 -34.56
C THR A 406 -24.22 -22.30 -34.81
N ALA A 407 -24.34 -21.22 -35.61
CA ALA A 407 -25.14 -21.16 -36.85
C ALA A 407 -25.39 -19.70 -37.33
N ASN A 408 -25.26 -19.52 -38.65
CA ASN A 408 -26.02 -18.58 -39.50
C ASN A 408 -25.76 -17.07 -39.39
N LEU A 409 -25.06 -16.48 -40.36
CA LEU A 409 -25.66 -15.96 -41.61
C LEU A 409 -24.62 -15.21 -42.46
N CYS A 410 -24.42 -15.72 -43.67
CA CYS A 410 -23.89 -14.99 -44.82
C CYS A 410 -24.92 -13.94 -45.26
N SER A 411 -24.50 -12.70 -45.53
CA SER A 411 -24.93 -11.87 -46.68
C SER A 411 -24.57 -10.40 -46.46
N ILE A 412 -24.51 -9.68 -47.58
CA ILE A 412 -24.26 -8.24 -47.74
C ILE A 412 -22.77 -7.92 -47.82
N TRP A 413 -22.22 -7.93 -49.02
CA TRP A 413 -21.46 -6.81 -49.61
C TRP A 413 -21.45 -7.00 -51.12
N GLY A 414 -22.08 -6.08 -51.85
CA GLY A 414 -22.06 -6.06 -53.32
C GLY A 414 -23.25 -5.33 -53.95
N ARG A 415 -23.15 -3.99 -54.05
CA ARG A 415 -23.37 -3.16 -55.26
C ARG A 415 -23.40 -1.68 -54.90
N GLY A 416 -22.61 -0.90 -55.64
CA GLY A 416 -22.42 0.54 -55.53
C GLY A 416 -21.03 0.87 -56.04
#